data_AF-A0A0E3ZJJ7-F1
#
_entry.id   AF-A0A0E3ZJJ7-F1
#
_cell.length_a   1.000
_cell.length_b   1.000
_cell.length_c   1.000
_cell.angle_alpha   90.00
_cell.angle_beta   90.00
_cell.angle_gamma   90.00
#
_symmetry.space_group_name_H-M   'P 1'
#
loop_
_entity.id
_entity.type
_entity.pdbx_description
1 polymer ?
#
loop_
_entity_poly.entity_id
_entity_poly.type
_entity_poly.pdbx_seq_one_letter_code
_entity_poly.pdbx_strand_id
1 'polypeptide(L)' 'MEPTTIDITNILFLTMIGLYLVLLGLILTYVYYDAELRGLNGWVIAGLAFFSGTILGTIVWLVLRPKLKPQPIPIRS' A
#
# COMPACT_ATOMS: atom_id res chain seq x y z
N MET A 1 -28.86 -15.18 31.50
CA MET A 1 -27.99 -14.74 30.39
C MET A 1 -26.67 -15.42 30.62
N GLU A 2 -26.21 -16.29 29.73
CA GLU A 2 -24.87 -16.86 29.86
C GLU A 2 -23.84 -15.73 29.71
N PRO A 3 -22.79 -15.69 30.55
CA PRO A 3 -21.72 -14.72 30.36
C PRO A 3 -21.04 -15.05 29.04
N THR A 4 -21.11 -14.14 28.08
CA THR A 4 -20.29 -14.17 26.86
C THR A 4 -18.83 -14.06 27.28
N THR A 5 -18.18 -15.20 27.42
CA THR A 5 -16.73 -15.27 27.64
C THR A 5 -16.05 -14.72 26.41
N ILE A 6 -15.24 -13.68 26.61
CA ILE A 6 -14.46 -13.07 25.54
C ILE A 6 -13.41 -14.09 25.10
N ASP A 7 -13.54 -14.62 23.89
CA ASP A 7 -12.56 -15.54 23.30
C ASP A 7 -11.35 -14.74 22.80
N ILE A 8 -10.28 -14.76 23.60
CA ILE A 8 -9.01 -14.08 23.32
C ILE A 8 -8.41 -14.56 21.98
N THR A 9 -8.60 -15.83 21.62
CA THR A 9 -8.07 -16.39 20.37
C THR A 9 -8.72 -15.71 19.16
N ASN A 10 -10.03 -15.51 19.20
CA ASN A 10 -10.77 -14.83 18.14
C ASN A 10 -10.38 -13.35 18.04
N ILE A 11 -10.16 -12.68 19.18
CA ILE A 11 -9.68 -11.29 19.19
C ILE A 11 -8.30 -11.20 18.54
N LEU A 12 -7.36 -12.08 18.91
CA LEU A 12 -6.02 -12.08 18.33
C LEU A 12 -6.06 -12.34 16.82
N PHE A 13 -6.86 -13.30 16.38
CA PHE A 13 -7.04 -13.61 14.97
C PHE A 13 -7.59 -12.42 14.18
N LEU A 14 -8.67 -11.79 14.66
CA LEU A 14 -9.26 -10.61 14.03
C LEU A 14 -8.29 -9.42 14.02
N THR A 15 -7.52 -9.25 15.10
CA THR A 15 -6.50 -8.20 15.19
C THR A 15 -5.40 -8.41 14.15
N MET A 16 -4.93 -9.64 13.95
CA MET A 16 -3.94 -9.94 12.91
C MET A 16 -4.46 -9.65 11.52
N ILE A 17 -5.71 -10.03 11.22
CA ILE A 17 -6.35 -9.71 9.93
C ILE A 17 -6.47 -8.20 9.74
N GLY A 18 -6.95 -7.48 10.76
CA GLY A 18 -7.10 -6.02 10.70
C GLY A 18 -5.76 -5.34 10.45
N LEU A 19 -4.72 -5.73 11.19
CA LEU A 19 -3.38 -5.18 11.05
C LEU A 19 -2.78 -5.49 9.68
N TYR A 20 -3.00 -6.70 9.16
CA TYR A 20 -2.62 -7.07 7.80
C TYR A 20 -3.32 -6.17 6.75
N LEU A 21 -4.63 -5.96 6.84
CA LEU A 21 -5.38 -5.15 5.88
C LEU A 21 -4.95 -3.68 5.91
N VAL A 22 -4.67 -3.12 7.08
CA VAL A 22 -4.16 -1.74 7.22
C VAL A 22 -2.78 -1.60 6.58
N LEU A 23 -1.86 -2.54 6.85
CA LEU A 23 -0.53 -2.52 6.24
C LEU A 23 -0.59 -2.71 4.73
N LEU A 24 -1.43 -3.64 4.26
CA LEU A 24 -1.70 -3.86 2.84
C LEU A 24 -2.18 -2.57 2.18
N GLY A 25 -3.19 -1.91 2.76
CA GLY A 25 -3.73 -0.65 2.27
C GLY A 25 -2.68 0.46 2.23
N LEU A 26 -1.88 0.60 3.30
CA LEU A 26 -0.78 1.58 3.38
C LEU A 26 0.24 1.41 2.26
N ILE A 27 0.70 0.18 2.04
CA ILE A 27 1.70 -0.13 1.02
C ILE A 27 1.15 0.15 -0.38
N LEU A 28 -0.06 -0.32 -0.69
CA LEU A 28 -0.66 -0.11 -2.00
C LEU A 28 -0.97 1.37 -2.26
N THR A 29 -1.42 2.10 -1.24
CA THR A 29 -1.65 3.55 -1.33
C THR A 29 -0.34 4.29 -1.61
N TYR A 30 0.76 3.90 -0.94
CA TYR A 30 2.08 4.44 -1.23
C TYR A 30 2.50 4.19 -2.67
N VAL A 31 2.41 2.93 -3.13
CA VAL A 31 2.77 2.54 -4.51
C VAL A 31 1.94 3.30 -5.53
N TYR A 32 0.64 3.44 -5.28
CA TYR A 32 -0.28 4.21 -6.12
C TYR A 32 0.20 5.65 -6.29
N TYR A 33 0.43 6.37 -5.19
CA TYR A 33 0.84 7.78 -5.27
C TYR A 33 2.25 7.94 -5.84
N ASP A 34 3.19 7.04 -5.52
CA ASP A 34 4.54 7.06 -6.10
C ASP A 34 4.51 6.85 -7.62
N ALA A 35 3.61 6.02 -8.14
CA ALA A 35 3.38 5.84 -9.57
C ALA A 35 2.79 7.09 -10.24
N GLU A 36 1.76 7.69 -9.65
CA GLU A 36 1.13 8.92 -10.15
C GLU A 36 2.13 10.08 -10.23
N LEU A 37 2.96 10.27 -9.20
CA LEU A 37 4.02 11.30 -9.18
C LEU A 37 5.08 11.10 -10.29
N ARG A 38 5.27 9.86 -10.73
CA ARG A 38 6.17 9.51 -11.83
C ARG A 38 5.46 9.50 -13.19
N GLY A 39 4.16 9.76 -13.22
CA GLY A 39 3.35 9.80 -14.44
C GLY A 39 2.92 8.47 -15.01
N LEU A 40 2.95 7.42 -14.18
CA LEU A 40 2.38 6.12 -14.52
C LEU A 40 1.00 6.01 -13.87
N ASN A 41 0.12 5.19 -14.45
CA ASN A 41 -1.21 4.97 -13.90
C ASN A 41 -1.10 4.18 -12.57
N GLY A 42 -1.43 4.83 -11.46
CA GLY A 42 -1.29 4.27 -10.12
C GLY A 42 -2.12 3.02 -9.90
N TRP A 43 -3.30 2.91 -10.51
CA TRP A 43 -4.14 1.70 -10.41
C TRP A 43 -3.48 0.48 -11.04
N VAL A 44 -2.83 0.67 -12.20
CA VAL A 44 -2.12 -0.41 -12.89
C VAL A 44 -0.95 -0.89 -12.06
N ILE A 45 -0.14 0.04 -11.54
CA ILE A 45 1.05 -0.30 -10.76
C ILE A 45 0.69 -0.92 -9.40
N ALA A 46 -0.27 -0.33 -8.68
CA ALA A 46 -0.74 -0.88 -7.41
C ALA A 46 -1.38 -2.26 -7.59
N GLY A 47 -2.14 -2.47 -8.67
CA GLY A 47 -2.67 -3.78 -9.04
C GLY A 47 -1.59 -4.81 -9.30
N LEU A 48 -0.56 -4.46 -10.09
CA LEU A 48 0.59 -5.34 -10.34
C LEU A 48 1.32 -5.67 -9.03
N ALA A 49 1.51 -4.69 -8.15
CA ALA A 49 2.16 -4.90 -6.86
C ALA A 49 1.34 -5.84 -5.96
N PHE A 50 0.01 -5.72 -5.97
CA PHE A 50 -0.89 -6.60 -5.22
C PHE A 50 -0.83 -8.06 -5.71
N PHE A 51 -1.01 -8.28 -7.02
CA PHE A 51 -1.10 -9.64 -7.59
C PHE A 51 0.24 -10.40 -7.64
N SER A 52 1.37 -9.69 -7.65
CA SER A 52 2.71 -10.31 -7.55
C SER A 52 3.14 -10.64 -6.11
N GLY A 53 2.24 -10.45 -5.14
CA GLY A 53 2.53 -10.48 -3.72
C GLY A 53 3.02 -9.11 -3.25
N THR A 54 2.22 -8.42 -2.44
CA THR A 54 2.39 -7.00 -2.07
C THR A 54 3.83 -6.60 -1.75
N ILE A 55 4.56 -7.42 -0.97
CA ILE A 55 5.95 -7.13 -0.61
C ILE A 55 6.87 -7.24 -1.83
N LEU A 56 6.86 -8.37 -2.54
CA LEU A 56 7.70 -8.59 -3.71
C LEU A 56 7.39 -7.60 -4.82
N GLY A 57 6.11 -7.37 -5.10
CA GLY A 57 5.65 -6.39 -6.08
C GLY A 57 6.09 -4.97 -5.75
N THR A 58 6.03 -4.59 -4.48
CA THR A 58 6.53 -3.28 -4.02
C THR A 58 8.05 -3.18 -4.17
N ILE A 59 8.81 -4.24 -3.86
CA ILE A 59 10.27 -4.25 -4.06
C ILE A 59 10.62 -4.11 -5.54
N VAL A 60 9.96 -4.87 -6.42
CA VAL A 60 10.16 -4.78 -7.86
C VAL A 60 9.84 -3.38 -8.37
N TRP A 61 8.75 -2.78 -7.90
CA TRP A 61 8.42 -1.39 -8.20
C TRP A 61 9.50 -0.43 -7.73
N LEU A 62 10.00 -0.55 -6.51
CA LEU A 62 11.05 0.32 -5.96
C LEU A 62 12.36 0.27 -6.76
N VAL A 63 12.70 -0.89 -7.30
CA VAL A 63 13.90 -1.10 -8.12
C VAL A 63 13.72 -0.58 -9.55
N LEU A 64 12.55 -0.78 -10.15
CA LEU A 64 12.30 -0.48 -11.57
C LEU A 64 11.56 0.85 -11.81
N ARG A 65 11.16 1.57 -10.76
CA ARG A 65 10.42 2.82 -10.90
C ARG A 65 11.20 3.87 -11.70
N PRO A 66 10.55 4.57 -12.65
CA PRO A 66 11.19 5.62 -13.44
C PRO A 66 11.47 6.86 -12.58
N LYS A 67 12.36 7.77 -13.01
CA LYS A 67 12.66 9.00 -12.25
C LYS A 67 11.42 9.87 -12.04
N LEU A 68 11.39 10.65 -10.96
CA LEU A 68 10.31 11.60 -10.69
C LEU A 68 10.19 12.60 -11.84
N LYS A 69 8.96 12.99 -12.16
CA LYS A 69 8.72 14.09 -13.10
C LYS A 69 9.37 15.37 -12.55
N PRO A 70 10.03 16.18 -13.40
CA PRO A 70 10.51 17.49 -12.99
C PRO A 70 9.34 18.31 -12.45
N GLN A 71 9.41 18.69 -11.19
CA GLN A 71 8.44 19.61 -10.60
C GLN A 71 8.74 21.01 -11.13
N PRO A 72 7.76 21.76 -11.66
CA PRO A 72 7.99 23.13 -12.07
C PRO A 72 8.44 23.95 -10.86
N ILE A 73 9.62 24.54 -10.95
CA ILE A 73 10.14 25.46 -9.92
C ILE A 73 9.35 26.77 -10.09
N PRO A 74 8.57 27.22 -9.09
CA PRO A 74 7.89 28.50 -9.18
C PRO A 74 8.94 29.62 -9.17
N ILE A 75 9.16 30.24 -10.33
CA ILE A 75 9.95 31.46 -10.44
C ILE A 75 9.06 32.59 -9.92
N ARG A 76 9.38 33.14 -8.73
CA ARG A 76 8.77 34.40 -8.27
C ARG A 76 9.30 35.52 -9.17
N SER A 77 8.42 36.19 -9.91
CA SER A 77 8.73 37.47 -10.59
C SER A 77 8.64 38.62 -9.60
#